data_AF-A0AAW1V5V6-F1
#
_entry.id   AF-A0AAW1V5V6-F1
#
_cell.length_a   1.000
_cell.length_b   1.000
_cell.length_c   1.000
_cell.angle_alpha   90.00
_cell.angle_beta   90.00
_cell.angle_gamma   90.00
#
_symmetry.space_group_name_H-M   'P 1'
#
loop_
_entity.id
_entity.type
_entity.pdbx_description
1 polymer ?
#
loop_
_entity_poly.entity_id
_entity_poly.type
_entity_poly.pdbx_seq_one_letter_code
_entity_poly.pdbx_strand_id
1 'polypeptide(L)'
;MVITKSIQINSILSVFTVNLLAIACGNAYAWSSTVLISLKSDDTSVNPVGRPVNTFEESWITSLISLGASVGCFLSAYCSDKRLPAQ
;
A
#
# COMPACT_ATOMS: atom_id res chain seq x y z
N MET A 1 -16.90 25.43 24.55
CA MET A 1 -16.33 24.16 25.08
C MET A 1 -16.83 22.92 24.33
N VAL A 2 -18.12 22.78 24.03
CA VAL A 2 -18.66 21.61 23.28
C VAL A 2 -18.13 21.52 21.85
N ILE A 3 -18.09 22.64 21.11
CA ILE A 3 -17.60 22.72 19.72
C ILE A 3 -16.13 22.28 19.61
N THR A 4 -15.31 22.65 20.59
CA THR A 4 -13.89 22.28 20.64
C THR A 4 -13.72 20.77 20.78
N LYS A 5 -14.55 20.10 21.61
CA LYS A 5 -14.50 18.64 21.81
C LYS A 5 -14.88 17.86 20.55
N SER A 6 -15.87 18.34 19.79
CA SER A 6 -16.26 17.75 18.50
C SER A 6 -15.18 17.88 17.42
N ILE A 7 -14.47 19.01 17.38
CA ILE A 7 -13.32 19.21 16.49
C ILE A 7 -12.17 18.25 16.85
N GLN A 8 -11.89 18.06 18.14
CA GLN A 8 -10.85 17.13 18.59
C GLN A 8 -11.14 15.68 18.15
N ILE A 9 -12.40 15.23 18.24
CA ILE A 9 -12.78 13.87 17.82
C ILE A 9 -12.52 13.66 16.32
N ASN A 10 -12.90 14.61 15.46
CA ASN A 10 -12.68 14.49 14.02
C ASN A 10 -11.19 14.44 13.66
N SER A 11 -10.35 15.25 14.30
CA SER A 11 -8.90 15.22 14.08
C SER A 11 -8.27 13.90 14.53
N ILE A 12 -8.72 13.33 15.66
CA ILE A 12 -8.24 12.03 16.15
C ILE A 12 -8.59 10.91 15.15
N LEU A 13 -9.81 10.90 14.61
CA LEU A 13 -10.24 9.92 13.60
C LEU A 13 -9.43 10.03 12.31
N SER A 14 -9.13 11.26 11.87
CA SER A 14 -8.26 11.50 10.70
C SER A 14 -6.86 10.93 10.92
N VAL A 15 -6.22 11.27 12.05
CA VAL A 15 -4.88 10.78 12.40
C VAL A 15 -4.87 9.26 12.46
N PHE A 16 -5.87 8.64 13.09
CA PHE A 16 -5.97 7.18 13.15
C PHE A 16 -6.06 6.54 11.76
N THR A 17 -6.88 7.11 10.87
CA THR A 17 -7.03 6.62 9.49
C THR A 17 -5.71 6.72 8.71
N VAL A 18 -4.98 7.84 8.85
CA VAL A 18 -3.69 8.02 8.19
C VAL A 18 -2.64 7.03 8.70
N ASN A 19 -2.64 6.72 10.00
CA ASN A 19 -1.74 5.71 10.57
C ASN A 19 -2.06 4.30 10.07
N LEU A 20 -3.35 3.94 9.95
CA LEU A 20 -3.74 2.66 9.34
C LEU A 20 -3.29 2.56 7.88
N LEU A 21 -3.38 3.66 7.13
CA LEU A 21 -2.88 3.72 5.75
C LEU A 21 -1.36 3.51 5.71
N ALA A 22 -0.61 4.13 6.63
CA ALA A 22 0.84 3.93 6.73
C ALA A 22 1.22 2.46 7.04
N ILE A 23 0.47 1.79 7.93
CA ILE A 23 0.65 0.36 8.23
C ILE A 23 0.35 -0.48 6.98
N ALA A 24 -0.73 -0.19 6.26
CA ALA A 24 -1.09 -0.89 5.04
C ALA A 24 0.00 -0.75 3.96
N CYS A 25 0.55 0.45 3.78
CA CYS A 25 1.69 0.67 2.90
C CYS A 25 2.90 -0.17 3.32
N GLY A 26 3.28 -0.15 4.60
CA GLY A 26 4.38 -0.97 5.12
C GLY A 26 4.19 -2.47 4.85
N ASN A 27 2.96 -2.98 5.04
CA ASN A 27 2.63 -4.36 4.75
C ASN A 27 2.72 -4.71 3.26
N ALA A 28 2.33 -3.81 2.35
CA ALA A 28 2.44 -4.04 0.91
C ALA A 28 3.90 -4.23 0.47
N TYR A 29 4.83 -3.45 1.04
CA TYR A 29 6.27 -3.64 0.80
C TYR A 29 6.81 -4.91 1.47
N ALA A 30 6.40 -5.20 2.70
CA ALA A 30 6.85 -6.38 3.44
C ALA A 30 6.39 -7.70 2.79
N TRP A 31 5.15 -7.75 2.28
CA TRP A 31 4.59 -8.92 1.61
C TRP A 31 5.42 -9.36 0.41
N SER A 32 5.86 -8.39 -0.40
CA SER A 32 6.61 -8.68 -1.61
C SER A 32 7.96 -9.33 -1.30
N SER A 33 8.60 -8.96 -0.18
CA SER A 33 9.85 -9.56 0.28
C SER A 33 9.67 -11.01 0.74
N THR A 34 8.65 -11.29 1.55
CA THR A 34 8.42 -12.66 2.07
C THR A 34 7.98 -13.61 0.97
N VAL A 35 7.14 -13.16 0.05
CA VAL A 35 6.67 -13.97 -1.08
C VAL A 35 7.78 -14.28 -2.07
N LEU A 36 8.73 -13.36 -2.29
CA LEU A 36 9.89 -13.61 -3.14
C LEU A 36 10.77 -14.75 -2.62
N ILE A 37 10.95 -14.83 -1.30
CA ILE A 37 11.73 -15.92 -0.69
C ILE A 37 11.05 -17.26 -0.96
N SER A 38 9.73 -17.35 -0.78
CA SER A 38 8.97 -18.58 -1.08
C SER A 38 8.95 -18.94 -2.57
N LEU A 39 8.91 -17.94 -3.46
CA LEU A 39 8.92 -18.12 -4.92
C LEU A 39 10.29 -18.52 -5.49
N LYS A 40 11.37 -18.21 -4.78
CA LYS A 40 12.75 -18.59 -5.16
C LYS A 40 13.17 -19.95 -4.61
N SER A 41 12.39 -20.53 -3.69
CA SER A 41 12.63 -21.86 -3.14
C SER A 41 12.40 -22.96 -4.19
N ASP A 42 13.28 -23.96 -4.20
CA ASP A 42 13.16 -25.17 -5.04
C ASP A 42 12.17 -26.20 -4.48
N ASP A 43 11.78 -26.06 -3.22
CA ASP A 43 10.81 -26.94 -2.57
C ASP A 43 9.39 -26.67 -3.09
N THR A 44 8.81 -27.66 -3.77
CA THR A 44 7.48 -27.62 -4.37
C THR A 44 6.35 -27.55 -3.33
N SER A 45 6.63 -27.85 -2.06
CA SER A 45 5.67 -27.70 -0.96
C SER A 45 5.54 -26.25 -0.48
N VAL A 46 6.58 -25.44 -0.68
CA VAL A 46 6.65 -24.02 -0.30
C VAL A 46 6.40 -23.13 -1.51
N ASN A 47 6.86 -23.54 -2.69
CA ASN A 47 6.74 -22.81 -3.93
C ASN A 47 5.47 -23.25 -4.70
N PRO A 48 4.40 -22.43 -4.70
CA PRO A 48 3.14 -22.79 -5.36
C PRO A 48 3.26 -22.83 -6.90
N VAL A 49 4.32 -22.27 -7.48
CA VAL A 49 4.59 -22.25 -8.92
C VAL A 49 5.29 -23.53 -9.38
N GLY A 50 5.86 -24.29 -8.43
CA GLY A 50 6.56 -25.55 -8.68
C GLY A 50 7.91 -25.41 -9.40
N ARG A 51 8.37 -24.17 -9.65
CA ARG A 51 9.71 -23.84 -10.14
C ARG A 51 10.18 -22.51 -9.54
N PRO A 52 11.48 -22.32 -9.31
CA PRO A 52 12.01 -21.02 -8.91
C PRO A 52 11.73 -19.97 -9.98
N VAL A 53 11.27 -18.80 -9.54
CA VAL A 53 10.89 -17.67 -10.40
C VAL A 53 12.14 -17.00 -10.99
N ASN A 54 12.09 -16.61 -12.27
CA ASN A 54 13.21 -15.94 -12.94
C ASN A 54 13.29 -14.45 -12.53
N THR A 55 14.47 -13.84 -12.64
CA THR A 55 14.71 -12.43 -12.29
C THR A 55 13.79 -11.47 -13.05
N PHE A 56 13.39 -11.82 -14.28
CA PHE A 56 12.44 -11.01 -15.06
C PHE A 56 11.04 -11.01 -14.44
N GLU A 57 10.54 -12.17 -14.01
CA GLU A 57 9.22 -12.30 -13.35
C GLU A 57 9.24 -11.59 -11.98
N GLU A 58 10.32 -11.73 -11.22
CA GLU A 58 10.58 -11.01 -9.96
C GLU A 58 10.57 -9.48 -10.15
N SER A 59 11.18 -8.99 -11.23
CA SER A 59 11.22 -7.55 -11.55
C SER A 59 9.83 -6.99 -11.86
N TRP A 60 8.97 -7.77 -12.50
CA TRP A 60 7.57 -7.38 -12.72
C TRP A 60 6.78 -7.30 -11.42
N ILE A 61 6.93 -8.28 -10.54
CA ILE A 61 6.22 -8.29 -9.24
C ILE A 61 6.62 -7.08 -8.40
N THR A 62 7.91 -6.76 -8.34
CA THR A 62 8.43 -5.65 -7.53
C THR A 62 8.15 -4.27 -8.14
N SER A 63 8.22 -4.13 -9.46
CA SER A 63 7.96 -2.84 -10.14
C SER A 63 6.51 -2.38 -10.07
N LEU A 64 5.55 -3.32 -9.97
CA LEU A 64 4.13 -3.00 -9.84
C LEU A 64 3.82 -2.18 -8.57
N ILE A 65 4.61 -2.36 -7.50
CA ILE A 65 4.46 -1.58 -6.26
C ILE A 65 4.83 -0.12 -6.51
N SER A 66 5.98 0.12 -7.16
CA SER A 66 6.43 1.46 -7.51
C SER A 66 5.50 2.13 -8.52
N LEU A 67 5.02 1.38 -9.52
CA LEU A 67 4.05 1.87 -10.50
C LEU A 67 2.72 2.24 -9.81
N GLY A 68 2.23 1.38 -8.91
CA GLY A 68 1.04 1.63 -8.12
C GLY A 68 1.16 2.87 -7.23
N ALA A 69 2.34 3.10 -6.64
CA ALA A 69 2.60 4.32 -5.87
C ALA A 69 2.54 5.58 -6.75
N SER A 70 3.15 5.55 -7.94
CA SER A 70 3.08 6.69 -8.88
C SER A 70 1.65 6.97 -9.32
N VAL A 71 0.90 5.95 -9.76
CA VAL A 71 -0.49 6.12 -10.22
C VAL A 71 -1.42 6.52 -9.06
N GLY A 72 -1.22 5.94 -7.88
CA GLY A 72 -1.99 6.23 -6.68
C GLY A 72 -1.88 7.69 -6.23
N CYS A 73 -0.72 8.32 -6.38
CA CYS A 73 -0.54 9.75 -6.11
C CYS A 73 -1.43 10.63 -7.00
N PHE A 74 -1.50 10.34 -8.30
CA PHE A 74 -2.35 11.10 -9.22
C PHE A 74 -3.85 10.89 -8.93
N LEU A 75 -4.25 9.65 -8.63
CA LEU A 75 -5.63 9.34 -8.24
C LEU A 75 -6.03 10.03 -6.93
N SER A 76 -5.14 10.05 -5.94
CA SER A 76 -5.36 10.75 -4.67
C SER A 76 -5.50 12.25 -4.88
N ALA A 77 -4.65 12.86 -5.70
CA ALA A 77 -4.74 14.27 -6.05
C ALA A 77 -6.08 14.61 -6.73
N TYR A 78 -6.51 13.82 -7.72
CA TYR A 78 -7.79 14.00 -8.39
C TYR A 78 -8.99 13.88 -7.44
N CYS A 79 -8.96 12.90 -6.53
CA CYS A 79 -10.00 12.70 -5.52
C CYS A 79 -10.06 13.85 -4.49
N SER A 80 -8.90 14.42 -4.14
CA SER A 80 -8.83 15.56 -3.22
C SER A 80 -9.36 16.83 -3.87
N ASP A 81 -9.05 17.07 -5.14
CA ASP A 81 -9.48 18.24 -5.90
C ASP A 81 -11.01 18.28 -6.05
N LYS A 82 -11.64 17.13 -6.34
CA LYS A 82 -13.11 17.03 -6.44
C LYS A 82 -13.87 17.28 -5.14
N ARG A 83 -13.20 17.19 -3.98
CA ARG A 83 -13.86 17.26 -2.66
C ARG A 83 -13.81 18.66 -2.06
N LEU A 84 -12.92 19.52 -2.54
CA LEU A 84 -12.86 20.92 -2.19
C LEU A 84 -13.64 21.71 -3.26
N PRO A 85 -14.76 22.40 -2.92
CA PRO A 85 -15.33 23.34 -3.87
C PRO A 85 -14.25 24.37 -4.21
N ALA A 86 -14.04 24.61 -5.51
CA ALA A 86 -13.15 25.66 -6.00
C ALA A 86 -13.46 26.94 -5.20
N GLN A 87 -12.51 27.34 -4.35
CA GLN A 87 -12.51 28.66 -3.72
C GLN A 87 -12.27 29.70 -4.80
#